data_AF-E4Q9V5-F1
#
_entry.id   AF-E4Q9V5-F1
#
_cell.length_a   1.000
_cell.length_b   1.000
_cell.length_c   1.000
_cell.angle_alpha   90.00
_cell.angle_beta   90.00
_cell.angle_gamma   90.00
#
_symmetry.space_group_name_H-M   'P 1'
#
loop_
_entity.id
_entity.type
_entity.pdbx_description
1 polymer ?
#
loop_
_entity_poly.entity_id
_entity_poly.type
_entity_poly.pdbx_seq_one_letter_code
_entity_poly.pdbx_strand_id
1 'polypeptide(L)' 'MFETSAMKELHRIQEEIYEETKGMTPEELIRYFEETAKKVERELEELKKKKKKEIIQ' A
#
# COMPACT_ATOMS: atom_id res chain seq x y z
N MET A 1 -13.02 14.08 -22.73
CA MET A 1 -11.70 13.49 -22.41
C MET A 1 -11.99 12.11 -21.83
N PHE A 2 -11.57 11.03 -22.49
CA PHE A 2 -11.72 9.69 -21.91
C PHE A 2 -10.66 9.51 -20.84
N GLU A 3 -11.12 9.25 -19.63
CA GLU A 3 -10.26 8.87 -18.52
C GLU A 3 -9.59 7.52 -18.84
N THR A 4 -8.26 7.48 -18.79
CA THR A 4 -7.50 6.24 -19.04
C THR A 4 -7.75 5.23 -17.93
N SER A 5 -7.53 3.94 -18.21
CA SER A 5 -7.64 2.89 -17.18
C SER A 5 -6.75 3.20 -15.96
N ALA A 6 -5.53 3.68 -16.20
CA ALA A 6 -4.61 4.10 -15.15
C ALA A 6 -5.16 5.25 -14.29
N MET A 7 -5.82 6.24 -14.92
CA MET A 7 -6.40 7.37 -14.19
C MET A 7 -7.60 6.94 -13.32
N LYS A 8 -8.43 6.02 -13.83
CA LYS A 8 -9.51 5.40 -13.04
C LYS A 8 -8.99 4.64 -11.84
N GLU A 9 -7.89 3.92 -12.00
CA GLU A 9 -7.27 3.15 -10.93
C GLU A 9 -6.68 4.07 -9.86
N LEU A 10 -5.99 5.15 -10.27
CA LEU A 10 -5.49 6.18 -9.35
C LEU A 10 -6.62 6.83 -8.55
N HIS A 11 -7.74 7.18 -9.19
CA HIS A 11 -8.88 7.75 -8.48
C HIS A 11 -9.47 6.78 -7.46
N ARG A 12 -9.60 5.50 -7.79
CA ARG A 12 -10.09 4.49 -6.82
C ARG A 12 -9.17 4.38 -5.61
N ILE A 13 -7.85 4.33 -5.83
CA ILE A 13 -6.87 4.29 -4.75
C ILE A 13 -6.99 5.54 -3.86
N GLN A 14 -7.16 6.71 -4.47
CA GLN A 14 -7.35 7.95 -3.70
C GLN A 14 -8.65 7.95 -2.89
N GLU A 15 -9.75 7.47 -3.46
CA GLU A 15 -11.03 7.33 -2.78
C GLU A 15 -10.94 6.35 -1.60
N GLU A 16 -10.29 5.20 -1.79
CA GLU A 16 -10.08 4.22 -0.72
C GLU A 16 -9.24 4.80 0.42
N ILE A 17 -8.11 5.44 0.12
CA ILE A 17 -7.27 6.09 1.13
C ILE A 17 -8.06 7.18 1.87
N TYR A 18 -8.85 7.98 1.14
CA TYR A 18 -9.67 9.02 1.76
C TYR A 18 -10.72 8.41 2.69
N GLU A 19 -11.44 7.38 2.25
CA GLU A 19 -12.47 6.72 3.06
C GLU A 19 -11.90 6.05 4.32
N GLU A 20 -10.70 5.49 4.22
CA GLU A 20 -9.99 4.89 5.36
C GLU A 20 -9.44 5.93 6.34
N THR A 21 -9.06 7.12 5.85
CA THR A 21 -8.36 8.13 6.65
C THR A 21 -9.21 9.35 7.02
N LYS A 22 -10.44 9.44 6.51
CA LYS A 22 -11.35 10.56 6.81
C LYS A 22 -11.59 10.67 8.32
N GLY A 23 -11.38 11.86 8.86
CA GLY A 23 -11.56 12.14 10.29
C GLY A 23 -10.35 11.81 11.17
N MET A 24 -9.27 11.25 10.61
CA MET A 24 -8.01 11.12 11.32
C MET A 24 -7.37 12.49 11.55
N THR A 25 -6.72 12.68 12.70
CA THR A 25 -5.80 13.80 12.89
C THR A 25 -4.55 13.62 12.01
N PRO A 26 -3.76 14.69 11.79
CA PRO A 26 -2.47 14.56 11.09
C PRO A 26 -1.55 13.49 11.71
N GLU A 27 -1.52 13.37 13.04
CA GLU A 27 -0.72 12.37 13.74
C GLU A 27 -1.24 10.94 13.52
N GLU A 28 -2.56 10.76 13.48
CA GLU A 28 -3.18 9.48 13.14
C GLU A 28 -2.88 9.07 11.70
N LEU A 29 -2.97 10.02 10.77
CA LEU A 29 -2.65 9.80 9.37
C LEU A 29 -1.18 9.38 9.18
N ILE A 30 -0.25 10.07 9.86
CA ILE A 30 1.18 9.74 9.84
C ILE A 30 1.38 8.30 10.36
N ARG A 31 0.77 7.94 11.50
CA ARG A 31 0.88 6.58 12.04
C ARG A 31 0.31 5.52 11.11
N TYR A 32 -0.84 5.79 10.49
CA TYR A 32 -1.45 4.88 9.52
C TYR A 32 -0.48 4.56 8.37
N PHE A 33 0.19 5.57 7.80
CA PHE A 33 1.17 5.35 6.73
C PHE A 33 2.44 4.65 7.23
N GLU A 34 2.93 4.96 8.43
CA GLU A 34 4.09 4.27 9.02
C GLU A 34 3.81 2.78 9.25
N GLU A 35 2.64 2.43 9.79
CA GLU A 35 2.24 1.05 10.04
C GLU A 35 2.05 0.27 8.74
N THR A 36 1.41 0.91 7.75
CA THR A 36 1.24 0.36 6.41
C THR A 36 2.60 0.09 5.75
N ALA A 37 3.54 1.03 5.83
CA ALA A 37 4.89 0.86 5.30
C ALA A 37 5.63 -0.32 5.97
N LYS A 38 5.55 -0.44 7.30
CA LYS A 38 6.15 -1.57 8.05
C LYS A 38 5.53 -2.91 7.69
N LYS A 39 4.23 -2.95 7.37
CA LYS A 39 3.57 -4.17 6.89
C LYS A 39 4.11 -4.57 5.52
N VAL A 40 4.17 -3.63 4.57
CA VAL A 40 4.71 -3.88 3.23
C VAL A 40 6.17 -4.33 3.29
N GLU A 41 7.00 -3.71 4.14
CA GLU A 41 8.40 -4.11 4.31
C GLU A 41 8.52 -5.57 4.77
N ARG A 42 7.70 -6.00 5.74
CA ARG A 42 7.66 -7.39 6.22
C ARG A 42 7.24 -8.36 5.13
N GLU A 43 6.18 -8.04 4.38
CA GLU A 43 5.70 -8.86 3.27
C GLU A 43 6.77 -9.00 2.17
N LEU A 44 7.47 -7.92 1.84
CA LEU A 44 8.58 -7.95 0.88
C LEU A 44 9.74 -8.82 1.37
N GLU A 45 10.08 -8.76 2.66
CA GLU A 45 11.13 -9.60 3.24
C GLU A 45 10.76 -11.08 3.23
N GLU A 46 9.50 -11.43 3.51
CA GLU A 46 9.00 -12.79 3.37
C GLU A 46 9.04 -13.29 1.92
N LEU A 47 8.64 -12.45 0.96
CA LEU A 47 8.74 -12.76 -0.46
C LEU A 47 10.19 -13.00 -0.89
N LYS A 48 11.14 -12.17 -0.43
CA LYS A 48 12.58 -12.38 -0.67
C LYS A 48 13.05 -13.72 -0.13
N LYS A 49 12.64 -14.09 1.09
CA LYS A 49 12.99 -15.38 1.71
C LYS A 49 12.41 -16.57 0.94
N LYS A 50 11.15 -16.49 0.50
CA LYS A 50 10.51 -17.53 -0.34
C LYS A 50 11.25 -17.70 -1.67
N LYS A 51 11.54 -16.60 -2.37
CA LYS A 51 12.27 -16.62 -3.64
C LYS A 51 13.69 -17.19 -3.50
N LYS A 52 14.39 -16.89 -2.39
CA LYS A 52 15.70 -17.51 -2.10
C LYS A 52 15.61 -19.02 -1.88
N LYS A 53 14.55 -19.53 -1.24
CA LYS A 53 14.35 -20.97 -1.06
C LYS A 53 14.07 -21.70 -2.38
N GLU A 54 13.29 -21.08 -3.26
CA GLU A 54 12.97 -21.64 -4.59
C GLU A 54 14.18 -21.66 -5.56
N ILE A 55 15.14 -20.75 -5.41
CA ILE A 55 16.38 -20.73 -6.24
C ILE A 55 17.40 -21.77 -5.79
N ILE A 56 17.33 -22.24 -4.53
CA ILE A 56 18.30 -23.17 -3.93
C ILE A 56 17.81 -24.63 -3.98
N GLN A 57 16.54 -24.88 -4.33
CA GLN A 57 15.99 -26.21 -4.64
C GLN A 57 16.16 -26.55 -6.13
#